data_AF-A0AAV8ZNS2-F1
#
_entry.id   AF-A0AAV8ZNS2-F1
#
_cell.length_a   1.000
_cell.length_b   1.000
_cell.length_c   1.000
_cell.angle_alpha   90.00
_cell.angle_beta   90.00
_cell.angle_gamma   90.00
#
_symmetry.space_group_name_H-M   'P 1'
#
loop_
_entity.id
_entity.type
_entity.pdbx_description
1 polymer ?
#
loop_
_entity_poly.entity_id
_entity_poly.type
_entity_poly.pdbx_seq_one_letter_code
_entity_poly.pdbx_strand_id
1 'polypeptide(L)'
;MSKTDFPRRENFCEFILIRSVGNDSYLGNIWSDEAKFTKNGLFKRHNSHYWSNTNPHVFRERNFQESWQFNVYCAIRTDRVVALEFYQENSNSKL
;
A
#
# COMPACT_ATOMS: atom_id res chain seq x y z
N MET A 1 12.51 7.11 15.29
CA MET A 1 13.66 6.45 14.64
C MET A 1 14.74 6.30 15.70
N SER A 2 15.19 5.08 15.96
CA SER A 2 16.23 4.79 16.94
C SER A 2 17.56 5.37 16.46
N LYS A 3 18.46 5.73 17.39
CA LYS A 3 19.84 6.13 17.06
C LYS A 3 20.60 5.05 16.27
N THR A 4 20.19 3.80 16.40
CA THR A 4 20.78 2.66 15.69
C THR A 4 20.25 2.45 14.27
N ASP A 5 19.18 3.15 13.87
CA ASP A 5 18.59 2.95 12.54
C ASP A 5 19.45 3.55 11.44
N PHE A 6 20.04 4.72 11.69
CA PHE A 6 20.93 5.38 10.73
C PHE A 6 22.14 4.48 10.33
N PRO A 7 22.97 4.00 11.27
CA PRO A 7 24.12 3.15 10.90
C PRO A 7 23.68 1.81 10.27
N ARG A 8 22.53 1.26 10.63
CA ARG A 8 21.99 0.04 9.99
C ARG A 8 21.62 0.28 8.53
N ARG A 9 20.99 1.41 8.23
CA ARG A 9 20.61 1.79 6.86
C ARG A 9 21.84 2.07 6.01
N GLU A 10 22.83 2.75 6.57
CA GLU A 10 24.11 3.02 5.89
C GLU A 10 24.84 1.72 5.53
N ASN A 11 25.04 0.83 6.50
CA ASN A 11 25.66 -0.48 6.27
C ASN A 11 24.91 -1.31 5.22
N PHE A 12 23.58 -1.26 5.22
CA PHE A 12 22.76 -1.95 4.24
C PHE A 12 22.95 -1.38 2.82
N CYS A 13 23.00 -0.05 2.69
CA CYS A 13 23.28 0.61 1.41
C CYS A 13 24.66 0.24 0.86
N GLU A 14 25.70 0.27 1.70
CA GLU A 14 27.06 -0.12 1.31
C GLU A 14 27.12 -1.59 0.87
N PHE A 15 26.49 -2.48 1.64
CA PHE A 15 26.41 -3.90 1.31
C PHE A 15 25.76 -4.16 -0.05
N ILE A 16 24.63 -3.51 -0.33
CA ILE A 16 23.94 -3.64 -1.63
C ILE A 16 24.80 -3.08 -2.75
N LEU A 17 25.40 -1.91 -2.55
CA LEU A 17 26.20 -1.24 -3.56
C LEU A 17 27.37 -2.12 -4.00
N ILE A 18 28.17 -2.61 -3.04
CA ILE A 18 29.32 -3.49 -3.32
C ILE A 18 28.89 -4.74 -4.10
N ARG A 19 27.73 -5.32 -3.76
CA ARG A 19 27.30 -6.59 -4.33
C ARG A 19 26.55 -6.46 -5.66
N SER A 20 26.11 -5.24 -5.99
CA SER A 20 25.52 -4.89 -7.28
C SER A 20 26.58 -4.56 -8.34
N VAL A 21 27.82 -4.21 -7.94
CA VAL A 21 28.90 -3.95 -8.89
C VAL A 21 29.24 -5.21 -9.69
N GLY A 22 29.09 -5.13 -11.01
CA GLY A 22 29.39 -6.24 -11.93
C GLY A 22 28.34 -7.36 -11.93
N ASN A 23 27.20 -7.18 -11.26
CA ASN A 23 26.09 -8.12 -11.27
C ASN A 23 24.75 -7.38 -11.44
N ASP A 24 24.39 -7.10 -12.68
CA ASP A 24 23.14 -6.41 -13.05
C ASP A 24 21.87 -7.13 -12.57
N SER A 25 21.97 -8.44 -12.27
CA SER A 25 20.85 -9.23 -11.78
C SER A 25 20.68 -9.19 -10.25
N TYR A 26 21.63 -8.62 -9.51
CA TYR A 26 21.64 -8.68 -8.04
C TYR A 26 20.45 -7.93 -7.41
N LEU A 27 20.03 -6.81 -8.00
CA LEU A 27 18.81 -6.10 -7.60
C LEU A 27 17.53 -6.67 -8.24
N GLY A 28 17.69 -7.66 -9.12
CA GLY A 28 16.64 -8.46 -9.74
C GLY A 28 15.83 -9.32 -8.77
N ASN A 29 16.03 -9.18 -7.46
CA ASN A 29 15.36 -9.92 -6.41
C ASN A 29 13.87 -9.62 -6.33
N ILE A 30 13.17 -10.46 -5.59
CA ILE A 30 11.76 -10.28 -5.26
C ILE A 30 11.67 -9.29 -4.09
N TRP A 31 10.92 -8.22 -4.30
CA TRP A 31 10.51 -7.26 -3.28
C TRP A 31 9.07 -7.55 -2.88
N SER A 32 8.74 -7.47 -1.60
CA SER A 32 7.35 -7.61 -1.16
C SER A 32 6.99 -6.56 -0.13
N ASP A 33 5.74 -6.13 -0.14
CA ASP A 33 5.19 -5.22 0.86
C ASP A 33 3.72 -5.52 1.11
N GLU A 34 3.22 -5.05 2.25
CA GLU A 34 1.82 -5.12 2.64
C GLU A 34 1.24 -3.72 2.76
N ALA A 35 0.16 -3.44 2.04
CA ALA A 35 -0.54 -2.17 2.09
C ALA A 35 -1.97 -2.34 2.62
N LYS A 36 -2.33 -1.55 3.64
CA LYS A 36 -3.69 -1.50 4.18
C LYS A 36 -4.52 -0.44 3.46
N PHE A 37 -5.59 -0.86 2.81
CA PHE A 37 -6.55 0.01 2.15
C PHE A 37 -7.78 0.22 3.03
N THR A 38 -8.17 1.47 3.22
CA THR A 38 -9.37 1.83 3.97
C THR A 38 -10.24 2.77 3.15
N LYS A 39 -11.56 2.66 3.32
CA LYS A 39 -12.55 3.55 2.70
C LYS A 39 -12.24 5.05 2.89
N ASN A 40 -11.66 5.41 4.03
CA ASN A 40 -11.35 6.81 4.38
C ASN A 40 -10.04 7.33 3.77
N GLY A 41 -9.10 6.45 3.42
CA GLY A 41 -7.80 6.82 2.85
C GLY A 41 -7.81 6.94 1.32
N LEU A 42 -8.60 6.11 0.62
CA LEU A 42 -8.62 6.06 -0.84
C LEU A 42 -9.43 7.17 -1.49
N PHE A 43 -10.51 7.61 -0.82
CA PHE A 43 -11.40 8.64 -1.31
C PHE A 43 -11.24 9.90 -0.46
N LYS A 44 -10.46 10.89 -0.93
CA LYS A 44 -10.69 12.28 -0.52
C LYS A 44 -12.07 12.68 -1.05
N ARG A 45 -13.12 12.37 -0.29
CA ARG A 45 -14.52 12.65 -0.63
C ARG A 45 -14.77 14.14 -0.93
N HIS A 46 -13.91 15.02 -0.42
CA HIS A 46 -13.89 16.45 -0.73
C HIS A 46 -13.49 16.77 -2.17
N ASN A 47 -12.79 15.86 -2.87
CA ASN A 47 -12.36 16.00 -4.26
C ASN A 47 -13.27 15.24 -5.25
N SER A 48 -14.32 14.55 -4.80
CA SER A 48 -15.28 13.94 -5.72
C SER A 48 -16.23 15.02 -6.25
N HIS A 49 -15.76 15.80 -7.23
CA HIS A 49 -16.55 16.84 -7.86
C HIS A 49 -17.29 16.26 -9.08
N TYR A 50 -18.61 16.14 -8.96
CA TYR A 50 -19.47 15.73 -10.07
C TYR A 50 -19.92 16.98 -10.81
N TRP A 51 -19.34 17.25 -11.98
CA TRP A 51 -19.83 18.31 -12.86
C TRP A 51 -21.05 17.81 -13.63
N SER A 52 -22.19 18.48 -13.47
CA SER A 52 -23.41 18.25 -14.24
C SER A 52 -23.98 19.60 -14.63
N ASN A 53 -24.51 19.73 -15.85
CA ASN A 53 -25.14 20.96 -16.34
C ASN A 53 -26.48 21.26 -15.66
N THR A 54 -27.04 20.29 -14.93
CA THR A 54 -28.30 20.41 -14.18
C THR A 54 -28.10 19.86 -12.77
N ASN A 55 -28.54 20.60 -11.74
CA ASN A 55 -28.48 20.17 -10.35
C ASN A 55 -29.24 18.83 -10.19
N PRO A 56 -28.57 17.70 -9.90
CA PRO A 56 -29.19 16.40 -10.02
C PRO A 56 -30.13 16.05 -8.85
N HIS A 57 -30.35 16.97 -7.90
CA HIS A 57 -31.21 16.76 -6.71
C HIS A 57 -30.97 15.42 -6.01
N VAL A 58 -29.72 14.94 -5.99
CA VAL A 58 -29.36 13.64 -5.41
C VAL A 58 -29.38 13.78 -3.90
N PHE A 59 -30.55 13.53 -3.30
CA PHE A 59 -30.66 13.18 -1.91
C PHE A 59 -30.08 11.77 -1.74
N ARG A 60 -28.81 11.69 -1.34
CA ARG A 60 -28.19 10.40 -1.04
C ARG A 60 -28.56 10.02 0.39
N GLU A 61 -29.50 9.10 0.51
CA GLU A 61 -29.88 8.47 1.77
C GLU A 61 -28.63 7.94 2.47
N ARG A 62 -28.39 8.41 3.70
CA ARG A 62 -27.13 8.23 4.41
C ARG A 62 -27.19 6.98 5.28
N ASN A 63 -27.43 5.82 4.68
CA ASN A 63 -27.43 4.57 5.41
C ASN A 63 -25.97 4.06 5.56
N PHE A 64 -25.47 4.23 6.78
CA PHE A 64 -24.55 3.34 7.50
C PHE A 64 -23.13 3.09 6.95
N GLN A 65 -22.15 3.70 7.63
CA GLN A 65 -21.16 3.04 8.51
C GLN A 65 -20.47 1.71 8.14
N GLU A 66 -20.56 1.18 6.93
CA GLU A 66 -19.66 0.07 6.56
C GLU A 66 -18.27 0.63 6.26
N SER A 67 -17.42 0.61 7.29
CA SER A 67 -15.98 0.75 7.15
C SER A 67 -15.44 -0.62 6.74
N TRP A 68 -15.07 -0.75 5.46
CA TRP A 68 -14.24 -1.87 5.04
C TRP A 68 -12.78 -1.45 5.09
N GLN A 69 -11.95 -2.43 5.45
CA GLN A 69 -10.50 -2.36 5.33
C GLN A 69 -10.07 -3.70 4.76
N PHE A 70 -9.13 -3.68 3.83
CA PHE A 70 -8.48 -4.90 3.35
C PHE A 70 -7.00 -4.62 3.19
N ASN A 71 -6.20 -5.65 3.42
CA ASN A 71 -4.77 -5.61 3.16
C ASN A 71 -4.51 -6.22 1.79
N VAL A 72 -3.45 -5.72 1.15
CA VAL A 72 -2.92 -6.28 -0.07
C VAL A 72 -1.48 -6.63 0.19
N TYR A 73 -1.16 -7.91 0.06
CA TYR A 73 0.22 -8.35 -0.07
C TYR A 73 0.58 -8.35 -1.55
N CYS A 74 1.70 -7.71 -1.90
CA CYS A 74 2.22 -7.73 -3.26
C CYS A 74 3.71 -8.06 -3.23
N ALA A 75 4.09 -9.07 -4.02
CA ALA A 75 5.49 -9.37 -4.31
C ALA A 75 5.77 -9.08 -5.78
N ILE A 76 6.82 -8.30 -6.05
CA ILE A 76 7.26 -7.90 -7.38
C ILE A 76 8.70 -8.32 -7.61
N ARG A 77 9.01 -8.66 -8.85
CA ARG A 77 10.37 -8.75 -9.38
C ARG A 77 10.53 -7.65 -10.42
N THR A 78 11.77 -7.30 -10.74
CA THR A 78 12.11 -6.23 -11.71
C THR A 78 11.26 -6.22 -12.98
N ASP A 79 10.84 -7.39 -13.49
CA ASP A 79 10.08 -7.55 -14.73
C ASP A 79 8.59 -7.86 -14.55
N ARG A 80 8.11 -8.20 -13.34
CA ARG A 80 6.74 -8.72 -13.17
C ARG A 80 6.22 -8.67 -11.74
N VAL A 81 4.90 -8.72 -11.59
CA VAL A 81 4.26 -9.12 -10.33
C VAL A 81 4.40 -10.64 -10.17
N VAL A 82 4.89 -11.08 -9.01
CA VAL A 82 5.07 -12.49 -8.66
C VAL A 82 3.90 -13.00 -7.83
N ALA A 83 3.39 -12.18 -6.90
CA ALA A 83 2.22 -12.51 -6.09
C ALA A 83 1.39 -11.25 -5.83
N LEU A 84 0.07 -11.42 -5.78
CA LEU A 84 -0.89 -10.40 -5.40
C LEU A 84 -2.03 -11.07 -4.64
N GLU A 85 -2.17 -10.76 -3.36
CA GLU A 85 -3.18 -11.36 -2.50
C GLU A 85 -3.96 -10.28 -1.75
N PHE A 86 -5.29 -10.40 -1.78
CA PHE A 86 -6.20 -9.57 -1.03
C PHE A 86 -6.75 -10.37 0.14
N TYR A 87 -6.63 -9.83 1.34
CA TYR A 87 -7.23 -10.44 2.52
C TYR A 87 -7.72 -9.37 3.48
N GLN A 88 -8.71 -9.76 4.27
CA GLN A 88 -9.18 -8.95 5.37
C GLN A 88 -8.57 -9.49 6.64
N GLU A 89 -7.94 -8.64 7.44
CA GLU A 89 -7.64 -9.01 8.83
C GLU A 89 -8.96 -9.35 9.51
N ASN A 90 -9.12 -10.60 9.95
CA ASN A 90 -10.24 -10.97 10.80
C ASN A 90 -10.12 -10.12 12.07
N SER A 91 -11.09 -9.25 12.31
CA SER A 91 -11.27 -8.55 13.58
C SER A 91 -11.68 -9.53 14.68
N ASN A 92 -10.77 -10.43 15.05
CA ASN A 92 -10.89 -11.28 16.23
C ASN A 92 -10.37 -10.51 17.45
N SER A 93 -11.19 -9.59 17.93
CA SER A 93 -11.15 -9.13 19.33
C SER A 93 -12.54 -8.61 19.73
N LYS A 94 -13.49 -9.53 19.85
CA LYS A 94 -14.61 -9.39 20.79
C LYS A 94 -14.34 -10.36 21.94
N LEU A 95 -13.82 -9.82 23.04
CA LEU A 95 -14.23 -10.18 24.40
C LEU A 95 -14.40 -8.87 25.16
#